data_AF-A0A7C9U3U8-F1
#
_entry.id   AF-A0A7C9U3U8-F1
#
_cell.length_a   1.000
_cell.length_b   1.000
_cell.length_c   1.000
_cell.angle_alpha   90.00
_cell.angle_beta   90.00
_cell.angle_gamma   90.00
#
_symmetry.space_group_name_H-M   'P 1'
#
loop_
_entity.id
_entity.type
_entity.pdbx_description
1 polymer ?
#
loop_
_entity_poly.entity_id
_entity_poly.type
_entity_poly.pdbx_seq_one_letter_code
_entity_poly.pdbx_strand_id
1 'polypeptide(L)' 'MLDSLREKADRLTEAESSTQLSLQEIARLPVAERHRLLASSIAATAEDFATDPELTEFSVLDGEDWEEYDD' A
#
# COMPACT_ATOMS: atom_id res chain seq x y z
N MET A 1 -8.02 16.54 1.32
CA MET A 1 -7.76 15.32 0.51
C MET A 1 -6.25 15.17 0.31
N LEU A 2 -5.58 16.04 -0.46
CA LEU A 2 -4.12 15.99 -0.64
C LEU A 2 -3.30 16.12 0.67
N ASP A 3 -3.76 16.97 1.60
CA ASP A 3 -3.06 17.16 2.88
C ASP A 3 -3.15 15.93 3.81
N SER A 4 -4.21 15.14 3.70
CA SER A 4 -4.42 13.90 4.48
C SER A 4 -3.51 12.77 4.01
N LEU A 5 -3.40 12.60 2.68
CA LEU A 5 -2.45 11.66 2.07
C LEU A 5 -1.00 12.03 2.40
N ARG A 6 -0.70 13.32 2.46
CA ARG A 6 0.63 13.82 2.83
C ARG A 6 0.96 13.53 4.30
N GLU A 7 0.01 13.71 5.21
CA GLU A 7 0.20 13.39 6.63
C GLU A 7 0.41 11.89 6.87
N LYS A 8 -0.31 11.03 6.12
CA LYS A 8 -0.07 9.57 6.15
C LYS A 8 1.28 9.18 5.57
N ALA A 9 1.72 9.85 4.49
CA ALA A 9 3.04 9.63 3.90
C ALA A 9 4.18 10.06 4.83
N ASP A 10 4.02 11.18 5.55
CA ASP A 10 5.03 11.64 6.52
C ASP A 10 5.15 10.67 7.71
N ARG A 11 4.05 10.06 8.16
CA ARG A 11 4.07 8.99 9.18
C ARG A 11 4.79 7.72 8.74
N LEU A 12 4.77 7.40 7.44
CA LEU A 12 5.57 6.31 6.87
C LEU A 12 7.08 6.63 6.89
N THR A 13 7.47 7.91 6.92
CA THR A 13 8.88 8.34 6.88
C THR A 13 9.56 8.46 8.25
N GLU A 14 8.80 8.49 9.36
CA GLU A 14 9.36 8.60 10.71
C GLU A 14 9.92 7.26 11.25
N ALA A 15 9.66 6.14 10.56
CA ALA A 15 10.23 4.83 10.86
C ALA A 15 11.65 4.67 10.27
N GLU A 16 12.62 5.21 11.01
CA GLU A 16 14.01 4.75 11.12
C GLU A 16 15.05 5.23 10.09
N SER A 17 15.86 6.16 10.59
CA SER A 17 17.13 6.64 10.06
C SER A 17 18.24 5.57 10.14
N SER A 18 18.16 4.54 9.30
CA SER A 18 19.31 3.68 8.99
C SER A 18 19.26 3.22 7.54
N THR A 19 19.89 3.98 6.63
CA THR A 19 20.12 3.67 5.21
C THR A 19 19.06 2.74 4.60
N GLN A 20 17.79 3.15 4.70
CA GLN A 20 16.67 2.33 4.27
C GLN A 20 16.68 2.30 2.74
N LEU A 21 16.76 1.09 2.19
CA LEU A 21 16.57 0.84 0.77
C LEU A 21 15.26 1.49 0.33
N SER A 22 15.26 2.15 -0.83
CA SER A 22 14.03 2.63 -1.43
C SER A 22 13.07 1.47 -1.69
N LEU A 23 11.77 1.74 -1.78
CA LEU A 23 10.79 0.70 -2.11
C LEU A 23 11.11 -0.01 -3.44
N GLN A 24 11.69 0.72 -4.40
CA GLN A 24 12.15 0.14 -5.68
C GLN A 24 13.31 -0.84 -5.48
N GLU A 25 14.25 -0.54 -4.57
CA GLU A 25 15.35 -1.42 -4.23
C GLU A 25 14.88 -2.63 -3.43
N ILE A 26 13.95 -2.44 -2.48
CA ILE A 26 13.31 -3.53 -1.73
C ILE A 26 12.60 -4.48 -2.71
N ALA A 27 11.85 -3.96 -3.67
CA ALA A 27 11.10 -4.77 -4.65
C ALA A 27 11.99 -5.70 -5.48
N ARG A 28 13.28 -5.37 -5.66
CA ARG A 28 14.26 -6.21 -6.37
C ARG A 28 14.83 -7.35 -5.53
N LEU A 29 14.59 -7.37 -4.22
CA LEU A 29 15.08 -8.42 -3.34
C LEU A 29 14.24 -9.70 -3.43
N PRO A 30 14.80 -10.87 -3.08
CA PRO A 30 14.04 -12.09 -2.91
C PRO A 30 12.85 -11.92 -1.96
N VAL A 31 11.77 -12.67 -2.19
CA VAL A 31 10.52 -12.58 -1.40
C VAL A 31 10.80 -12.63 0.10
N ALA A 32 11.64 -13.56 0.56
CA ALA A 32 11.94 -13.72 1.99
C ALA A 32 12.57 -12.47 2.62
N GLU A 33 13.48 -11.81 1.90
CA GLU A 33 14.18 -10.62 2.40
C GLU A 33 13.25 -9.40 2.40
N ARG A 34 12.41 -9.26 1.37
CA ARG A 34 11.33 -8.26 1.35
C ARG A 34 10.42 -8.42 2.56
N HIS A 35 10.01 -9.65 2.83
CA HIS A 35 9.10 -9.95 3.93
C HIS A 35 9.74 -9.59 5.28
N ARG A 36 11.03 -9.89 5.47
CA ARG A 36 11.77 -9.53 6.68
C ARG A 36 11.82 -8.02 6.90
N LEU A 37 12.10 -7.25 5.85
CA LEU A 37 12.21 -5.77 5.94
C LEU A 37 10.85 -5.10 6.16
N LEU A 38 9.78 -5.63 5.57
CA LEU A 38 8.45 -5.04 5.65
C LEU A 38 7.62 -5.58 6.83
N ALA A 39 8.11 -6.61 7.53
CA ALA A 39 7.36 -7.34 8.55
C ALA A 39 6.69 -6.45 9.60
N SER A 40 7.39 -5.41 10.07
CA SER A 40 6.89 -4.47 11.07
C SER A 40 5.72 -3.62 10.57
N SER A 41 5.66 -3.36 9.26
CA SER A 41 4.66 -2.48 8.64
C SER A 41 3.42 -3.23 8.15
N ILE A 42 3.49 -4.55 7.94
CA ILE A 42 2.40 -5.36 7.35
C ILE A 42 1.09 -5.21 8.12
N ALA A 43 1.13 -5.32 9.46
CA ALA A 43 -0.08 -5.25 10.27
C ALA A 43 -0.74 -3.88 10.20
N ALA A 44 0.05 -2.81 10.26
CA ALA A 44 -0.45 -1.44 10.13
C ALA A 44 -1.03 -1.18 8.73
N THR A 45 -0.33 -1.61 7.67
CA THR A 45 -0.82 -1.48 6.30
C THR A 45 -2.12 -2.26 6.06
N ALA A 46 -2.28 -3.45 6.66
CA ALA A 46 -3.51 -4.21 6.57
C ALA A 46 -4.69 -3.52 7.27
N GLU A 47 -4.45 -2.92 8.43
CA GLU A 47 -5.46 -2.14 9.16
C GLU A 47 -5.85 -0.88 8.37
N ASP A 48 -4.87 -0.15 7.84
CA ASP A 48 -5.10 1.02 6.99
C ASP A 48 -5.96 0.62 5.77
N PHE A 49 -5.63 -0.48 5.09
CA PHE A 49 -6.41 -0.97 3.95
C PHE A 49 -7.85 -1.35 4.34
N ALA A 50 -8.08 -1.91 5.53
CA ALA A 50 -9.40 -2.31 5.98
C ALA A 50 -10.30 -1.14 6.42
N THR A 51 -9.68 -0.03 6.86
CA THR A 51 -10.38 1.08 7.51
C THR A 51 -10.40 2.36 6.70
N ASP A 52 -9.51 2.51 5.71
CA ASP A 52 -9.46 3.65 4.82
C ASP A 52 -10.18 3.38 3.49
N PRO A 53 -11.41 3.91 3.31
CA PRO A 53 -12.16 3.71 2.07
C PRO A 53 -11.46 4.30 0.83
N GLU A 54 -10.55 5.27 0.99
CA GLU A 54 -9.73 5.79 -0.13
C GLU A 54 -8.76 4.71 -0.66
N LEU A 55 -8.34 3.75 0.17
CA LEU A 55 -7.46 2.65 -0.24
C LEU A 55 -8.21 1.49 -0.92
N THR A 56 -9.54 1.46 -0.79
CA THR A 56 -10.42 0.46 -1.40
C THR A 56 -11.34 1.03 -2.47
N GLU A 57 -11.14 2.29 -2.89
CA GLU A 57 -12.02 3.02 -3.81
C GLU A 57 -12.26 2.27 -5.12
N PHE A 58 -11.24 1.54 -5.61
CA PHE A 58 -11.32 0.75 -6.84
C PHE A 58 -11.91 -0.66 -6.65
N SER A 59 -11.98 -1.18 -5.42
CA SER A 59 -12.57 -2.50 -5.15
C SER A 59 -14.09 -2.50 -5.30
N VAL A 60 -14.73 -1.33 -5.31
CA VAL A 60 -16.16 -1.17 -5.58
C VAL A 60 -16.47 -1.40 -7.07
N LEU A 61 -15.50 -1.20 -7.96
CA LEU A 61 -15.65 -1.33 -9.42
C LEU A 61 -15.49 -2.76 -9.94
N ASP A 62 -14.95 -3.69 -9.13
CA ASP A 62 -14.85 -5.12 -9.48
C ASP A 62 -16.23 -5.83 -9.59
N GLY A 63 -17.31 -5.12 -9.28
CA GLY A 63 -18.69 -5.58 -9.45
C GLY A 63 -19.44 -4.99 -10.66
N GLU A 64 -18.83 -4.07 -11.41
CA GLU A 64 -19.43 -3.62 -12.68
C GLU A 64 -19.10 -4.64 -13.77
N ASP A 65 -20.14 -5.41 -14.09
CA ASP A 65 -20.21 -6.45 -15.11
C ASP A 65 -19.69 -5.92 -16.46
N TRP A 66 -18.44 -6.24 -16.81
CA TRP A 66 -17.90 -5.95 -18.15
C TRP A 66 -18.55 -6.84 -19.24
N GLU A 67 -19.65 -7.53 -18.95
CA GLU A 67 -20.49 -8.29 -19.88
C GLU A 67 -21.66 -7.47 -20.46
N GLU A 68 -21.40 -6.30 -21.02
CA GLU A 68 -22.33 -5.74 -22.01
C GLU A 68 -21.50 -5.17 -23.16
N TYR A 69 -21.27 -5.98 -24.20
CA TYR A 69 -21.41 -5.61 -25.62
C TYR A 69 -21.09 -6.85 -26.48
N ASP A 70 -22.10 -7.68 -26.70
CA ASP A 70 -22.15 -8.65 -27.80
C ASP A 70 -23.35 -8.26 -28.70
N ASP A 71 -23.09 -7.39 -29.69
CA ASP A 71 -23.83 -7.28 -30.98
C ASP A 71 -22.97 -6.55 -32.04
#